data_AF-A0AA92V9Q0-F1
#
_entry.id   AF-A0AA92V9Q0-F1
#
_cell.length_a   1.000
_cell.length_b   1.000
_cell.length_c   1.000
_cell.angle_alpha   90.00
_cell.angle_beta   90.00
_cell.angle_gamma   90.00
#
_symmetry.space_group_name_H-M   'P 1'
#
loop_
_entity.id
_entity.type
_entity.pdbx_description
1 polymer ?
#
loop_
_entity_poly.entity_id
_entity_poly.type
_entity_poly.pdbx_seq_one_letter_code
_entity_poly.pdbx_strand_id
1 'polypeptide(L)'
;MVNETLAGTTTAVGSQSGKKGLIDSEEDKGCEGFKGLNITEAKREANWDTDQDGMPDWWEEVKGVSDGNADENADGYTNLEEYLNWLAEPHFTLKQGESVTIDMKKYFAGYTNNPQFECEAKGDAMSKMSHDTGANEGEYIFTANEDCGKALVDYTVKVSDDDNISTYTRTFHFYLTDGSATGIQNIQSSTAADSYEVYNAAGIKVREGKNLDSLPSGVYIIKALKDGKVISSKKTCIQ
;
A
#
# COMPACT_ATOMS: atom_id res chain seq x y z
N MET A 1 25.72 2.65 24.69
CA MET A 1 25.29 1.45 25.47
C MET A 1 26.43 0.64 26.07
N VAL A 2 27.35 0.01 25.32
CA VAL A 2 28.40 -0.87 25.91
C VAL A 2 29.27 -0.19 26.98
N ASN A 3 29.71 1.05 26.75
CA ASN A 3 30.53 1.79 27.72
C ASN A 3 29.75 2.23 28.97
N GLU A 4 28.45 2.51 28.85
CA GLU A 4 27.57 2.87 29.97
C GLU A 4 27.30 1.65 30.87
N THR A 5 27.01 0.49 30.26
CA THR A 5 26.85 -0.77 30.99
C THR A 5 28.11 -1.14 31.76
N LEU A 6 29.29 -0.96 31.15
CA LEU A 6 30.56 -1.23 31.80
C LEU A 6 30.88 -0.25 32.94
N ALA A 7 30.50 1.02 32.81
CA ALA A 7 30.77 2.07 33.79
C ALA A 7 29.70 2.19 34.90
N GLY A 8 28.56 1.51 34.77
CA GLY A 8 27.42 1.66 35.67
C GLY A 8 26.78 3.05 35.61
N THR A 9 26.91 3.75 34.48
CA THR A 9 26.37 5.08 34.25
C THR A 9 25.21 5.04 33.25
N THR A 10 24.43 6.12 33.17
CA THR A 10 23.30 6.24 32.26
C THR A 10 23.30 7.61 31.61
N THR A 11 23.24 7.69 30.29
CA THR A 11 23.19 8.99 29.58
C THR A 11 21.76 9.52 29.42
N ALA A 12 20.79 8.62 29.23
CA ALA A 12 19.38 8.98 29.06
C ALA A 12 18.63 9.07 30.39
N VAL A 13 17.64 9.97 30.44
CA VAL A 13 16.67 10.08 31.53
C VAL A 13 15.28 10.21 30.93
N GLY A 14 14.39 9.29 31.31
CA GLY A 14 13.02 9.25 30.84
C GLY A 14 12.26 10.53 31.22
N SER A 15 11.64 11.20 30.23
CA SER A 15 10.91 12.45 30.45
C SER A 15 9.64 12.29 31.28
N GLN A 16 8.99 11.13 31.24
CA GLN A 16 7.73 10.87 31.93
C GLN A 16 7.93 10.16 33.26
N SER A 17 8.77 9.14 33.27
CA SER A 17 9.07 8.31 34.43
C SER A 17 10.13 8.94 35.35
N GLY A 18 10.96 9.85 34.83
CA GLY A 18 12.11 10.44 35.53
C GLY A 18 13.22 9.43 35.84
N LYS A 19 13.13 8.21 35.31
CA LYS A 19 14.06 7.12 35.63
C LYS A 19 15.31 7.22 34.77
N LYS A 20 16.45 7.11 35.44
CA LYS A 20 17.77 7.10 34.78
C LYS A 20 17.98 5.80 34.02
N GLY A 21 18.44 5.89 32.77
CA GLY A 21 18.71 4.74 31.90
C GLY A 21 17.48 4.10 31.28
N LEU A 22 16.28 4.62 31.53
CA LEU A 22 15.06 4.24 30.83
C LEU A 22 14.64 5.40 29.93
N ILE A 23 14.23 5.06 28.72
CA ILE A 23 13.79 5.99 27.69
C ILE A 23 12.26 5.86 27.63
N ASP A 24 11.55 6.96 27.80
CA ASP A 24 10.10 7.07 27.65
C ASP A 24 9.72 7.61 26.26
N SER A 25 10.57 8.45 25.66
CA SER A 25 10.44 8.97 24.30
C SER A 25 11.80 9.09 23.61
N GLU A 26 11.80 8.97 22.28
CA GLU A 26 12.91 9.30 21.40
C GLU A 26 13.45 10.73 21.58
N GLU A 27 12.63 11.66 22.07
CA GLU A 27 13.02 13.04 22.33
C GLU A 27 13.70 13.24 23.70
N ASP A 28 13.81 12.16 24.49
CA ASP A 28 14.42 12.23 25.82
C ASP A 28 15.87 12.71 25.76
N LYS A 29 16.25 13.47 26.79
CA LYS A 29 17.59 14.04 26.89
C LYS A 29 18.63 12.92 26.97
N GLY A 30 19.53 12.88 26.00
CA GLY A 30 20.58 11.86 25.91
C GLY A 30 20.24 10.67 25.01
N CYS A 31 19.04 10.67 24.40
CA CYS A 31 18.68 9.73 23.35
C CYS A 31 19.22 10.19 21.98
N GLU A 32 19.50 9.21 21.12
CA GLU A 32 19.95 9.46 19.75
C GLU A 32 18.79 9.89 18.83
N GLY A 33 17.56 9.77 19.32
CA GLY A 33 16.32 10.04 18.59
C GLY A 33 16.15 9.15 17.36
N PHE A 34 15.28 9.56 16.44
CA PHE A 34 15.15 8.94 15.12
C PHE A 34 15.97 9.67 14.03
N LYS A 35 16.85 10.60 14.42
CA LYS A 35 17.58 11.45 13.49
C LYS A 35 18.51 10.60 12.61
N GLY A 36 18.30 10.65 11.29
CA GLY A 36 19.05 9.86 10.32
C GLY A 36 18.35 8.59 9.87
N LEU A 37 17.21 8.24 10.47
CA LEU A 37 16.26 7.30 9.90
C LEU A 37 15.34 8.05 8.91
N ASN A 38 15.19 7.51 7.70
CA ASN A 38 14.20 8.00 6.75
C ASN A 38 12.82 7.47 7.15
N ILE A 39 12.27 7.98 8.25
CA ILE A 39 10.91 7.66 8.70
C ILE A 39 9.96 8.50 7.84
N THR A 40 9.17 7.84 7.00
CA THR A 40 8.05 8.48 6.31
C THR A 40 6.83 8.44 7.23
N GLU A 41 6.45 9.59 7.77
CA GLU A 41 5.25 9.68 8.60
C GLU A 41 3.99 9.69 7.71
N ALA A 42 3.04 8.83 8.04
CA ALA A 42 1.68 8.88 7.51
C ALA A 42 0.77 9.37 8.61
N LYS A 43 0.10 10.50 8.38
CA LYS A 43 -0.88 11.07 9.30
C LYS A 43 -2.27 10.95 8.68
N ARG A 44 -3.24 10.50 9.49
CA ARG A 44 -4.65 10.52 9.15
C ARG A 44 -5.27 11.83 9.65
N GLU A 45 -6.33 12.27 9.00
CA GLU A 45 -7.05 13.47 9.40
C GLU A 45 -7.70 13.29 10.78
N ALA A 46 -7.92 14.39 11.49
CA ALA A 46 -8.46 14.35 12.86
C ALA A 46 -9.89 13.79 12.95
N ASN A 47 -10.62 13.78 11.84
CA ASN A 47 -11.96 13.23 11.65
C ASN A 47 -11.94 11.89 10.90
N TRP A 48 -10.84 11.15 11.00
CA TRP A 48 -10.74 9.81 10.41
C TRP A 48 -11.45 8.75 11.26
N ASP A 49 -11.36 8.88 12.58
CA ASP A 49 -11.89 7.99 13.61
C ASP A 49 -12.21 8.90 14.82
N THR A 50 -13.42 9.45 14.80
CA THR A 50 -13.83 10.58 15.66
C THR A 50 -14.04 10.15 17.10
N ASP A 51 -14.51 8.92 17.34
CA ASP A 51 -14.77 8.36 18.66
C ASP A 51 -13.62 7.50 19.20
N GLN A 52 -12.60 7.26 18.36
CA GLN A 52 -11.33 6.60 18.71
C GLN A 52 -11.50 5.15 19.11
N ASP A 53 -12.46 4.47 18.49
CA ASP A 53 -12.77 3.07 18.77
C ASP A 53 -12.02 2.09 17.85
N GLY A 54 -11.29 2.63 16.87
CA GLY A 54 -10.48 1.88 15.90
C GLY A 54 -11.19 1.64 14.57
N MET A 55 -12.46 2.03 14.43
CA MET A 55 -13.20 2.06 13.18
C MET A 55 -13.19 3.47 12.57
N PRO A 56 -12.96 3.62 11.25
CA PRO A 56 -13.04 4.92 10.62
C PRO A 56 -14.47 5.40 10.41
N ASP A 57 -14.70 6.71 10.53
CA ASP A 57 -16.00 7.36 10.31
C ASP A 57 -16.66 6.99 8.98
N TRP A 58 -15.88 6.80 7.92
CA TRP A 58 -16.42 6.42 6.60
C TRP A 58 -16.92 4.98 6.56
N TRP A 59 -16.29 4.08 7.32
CA TRP A 59 -16.67 2.67 7.37
C TRP A 59 -17.96 2.54 8.18
N GLU A 60 -18.00 3.23 9.33
CA GLU A 60 -19.17 3.40 10.17
C GLU A 60 -20.37 3.97 9.41
N GLU A 61 -20.17 5.05 8.64
CA GLU A 61 -21.20 5.68 7.82
C GLU A 61 -21.82 4.70 6.82
N VAL A 62 -21.00 3.89 6.16
CA VAL A 62 -21.46 2.94 5.13
C VAL A 62 -22.12 1.70 5.77
N LYS A 63 -21.60 1.23 6.90
CA LYS A 63 -22.13 0.07 7.62
C LYS A 63 -23.35 0.42 8.48
N GLY A 64 -23.53 1.70 8.81
CA GLY A 64 -24.62 2.17 9.67
C GLY A 64 -24.41 1.81 11.14
N VAL A 65 -23.16 1.77 11.60
CA VAL A 65 -22.76 1.38 12.96
C VAL A 65 -21.91 2.47 13.60
N SER A 66 -21.78 2.48 14.93
CA SER A 66 -20.98 3.48 15.65
C SER A 66 -20.45 3.02 17.01
N ASP A 67 -20.53 1.72 17.32
CA ASP A 67 -19.94 1.16 18.55
C ASP A 67 -19.17 -0.08 18.15
N GLY A 68 -17.85 0.00 18.21
CA GLY A 68 -16.94 -1.10 17.87
C GLY A 68 -17.15 -2.36 18.71
N ASN A 69 -17.80 -2.28 19.87
CA ASN A 69 -18.13 -3.43 20.72
C ASN A 69 -19.55 -3.98 20.51
N ALA A 70 -20.37 -3.28 19.74
CA ALA A 70 -21.71 -3.76 19.41
C ALA A 70 -21.66 -4.88 18.37
N ASP A 71 -22.71 -5.69 18.39
CA ASP A 71 -22.99 -6.79 17.47
C ASP A 71 -24.49 -6.70 17.14
N GLU A 72 -24.85 -5.70 16.32
CA GLU A 72 -26.25 -5.43 15.97
C GLU A 72 -26.86 -6.54 15.11
N ASN A 73 -26.03 -7.31 14.40
CA ASN A 73 -26.47 -8.39 13.52
C ASN A 73 -26.61 -9.74 14.28
N ALA A 74 -26.05 -9.84 15.50
CA ALA A 74 -26.04 -10.99 16.40
C ALA A 74 -25.39 -12.25 15.81
N ASP A 75 -24.37 -12.09 14.98
CA ASP A 75 -23.61 -13.19 14.39
C ASP A 75 -22.43 -13.66 15.25
N GLY A 76 -22.17 -12.94 16.35
CA GLY A 76 -21.11 -13.26 17.31
C GLY A 76 -19.79 -12.53 17.05
N TYR A 77 -19.75 -11.60 16.10
CA TYR A 77 -18.61 -10.72 15.85
C TYR A 77 -18.98 -9.26 16.13
N THR A 78 -18.06 -8.52 16.74
CA THR A 78 -18.30 -7.08 16.95
C THR A 78 -18.06 -6.28 15.66
N ASN A 79 -18.60 -5.07 15.59
CA ASN A 79 -18.35 -4.16 14.46
C ASN A 79 -16.84 -3.93 14.22
N LEU A 80 -16.05 -3.81 15.28
CA LEU A 80 -14.60 -3.68 15.16
C LEU A 80 -13.98 -4.95 14.55
N GLU A 81 -14.45 -6.14 14.94
CA GLU A 81 -13.98 -7.40 14.37
C GLU A 81 -14.35 -7.53 12.89
N GLU A 82 -15.54 -7.07 12.49
CA GLU A 82 -15.92 -6.99 11.08
C GLU A 82 -14.99 -6.05 10.29
N TYR A 83 -14.66 -4.87 10.83
CA TYR A 83 -13.74 -3.94 10.19
C TYR A 83 -12.31 -4.51 10.10
N LEU A 84 -11.82 -5.16 11.15
CA LEU A 84 -10.53 -5.84 11.14
C LEU A 84 -10.49 -6.98 10.12
N ASN A 85 -11.59 -7.72 9.96
CA ASN A 85 -11.70 -8.75 8.92
C ASN A 85 -11.63 -8.13 7.51
N TRP A 86 -12.33 -7.03 7.27
CA TRP A 86 -12.26 -6.29 6.01
C TRP A 86 -10.84 -5.82 5.68
N LEU A 87 -10.08 -5.34 6.68
CA LEU A 87 -8.68 -4.96 6.51
C LEU A 87 -7.73 -6.14 6.24
N ALA A 88 -8.05 -7.32 6.77
CA ALA A 88 -7.24 -8.52 6.61
C ALA A 88 -7.39 -9.13 5.21
N GLU A 89 -8.53 -8.90 4.55
CA GLU A 89 -8.80 -9.33 3.18
C GLU A 89 -8.32 -8.30 2.14
N PRO A 90 -8.17 -8.68 0.85
CA PRO A 90 -7.83 -7.73 -0.20
C PRO A 90 -8.90 -6.64 -0.29
N HIS A 91 -8.52 -5.40 -0.01
CA HIS A 91 -9.39 -4.26 -0.05
C HIS A 91 -8.80 -3.11 -0.87
N PHE A 92 -9.67 -2.37 -1.54
CA PHE A 92 -9.32 -1.26 -2.41
C PHE A 92 -10.26 -0.09 -2.17
N THR A 93 -9.77 1.13 -2.40
CA THR A 93 -10.60 2.34 -2.38
C THR A 93 -10.60 2.96 -3.76
N LEU A 94 -11.79 3.21 -4.30
CA LEU A 94 -11.98 3.80 -5.64
C LEU A 94 -12.88 5.03 -5.55
N LYS A 95 -12.46 6.11 -6.21
CA LYS A 95 -13.33 7.26 -6.47
C LYS A 95 -14.24 6.99 -7.67
N GLN A 96 -15.29 7.80 -7.82
CA GLN A 96 -16.14 7.81 -9.02
C GLN A 96 -15.33 7.78 -10.31
N GLY A 97 -15.62 6.80 -11.18
CA GLY A 97 -14.92 6.60 -12.45
C GLY A 97 -13.46 6.12 -12.35
N GLU A 98 -12.93 5.88 -11.14
CA GLU A 98 -11.57 5.36 -10.95
C GLU A 98 -11.53 3.85 -11.22
N SER A 99 -10.39 3.40 -11.75
CA SER A 99 -10.12 1.99 -12.01
C SER A 99 -8.90 1.48 -11.25
N VAL A 100 -8.95 0.22 -10.83
CA VAL A 100 -7.78 -0.52 -10.35
C VAL A 100 -7.56 -1.77 -11.20
N THR A 101 -6.31 -2.02 -11.56
CA THR A 101 -5.88 -3.27 -12.20
C THR A 101 -5.32 -4.21 -11.14
N ILE A 102 -5.90 -5.40 -11.04
CA ILE A 102 -5.52 -6.43 -10.07
C ILE A 102 -4.95 -7.63 -10.83
N ASP A 103 -3.72 -8.01 -10.50
CA ASP A 103 -3.08 -9.24 -10.98
C ASP A 103 -3.54 -10.42 -10.12
N MET A 104 -4.51 -11.18 -10.62
CA MET A 104 -5.12 -12.31 -9.90
C MET A 104 -4.10 -13.42 -9.60
N LYS A 105 -3.07 -13.59 -10.42
CA LYS A 105 -2.05 -14.63 -10.19
C LYS A 105 -1.31 -14.40 -8.86
N LYS A 106 -1.19 -13.16 -8.39
CA LYS A 106 -0.59 -12.86 -7.06
C LYS A 106 -1.47 -13.32 -5.90
N TYR A 107 -2.79 -13.19 -6.04
CA TYR A 107 -3.76 -13.57 -5.00
C TYR A 107 -4.09 -15.07 -5.01
N PHE A 108 -3.75 -15.76 -6.11
CA PHE A 108 -4.01 -17.18 -6.35
C PHE A 108 -2.75 -17.95 -6.78
N ALA A 109 -1.58 -17.60 -6.24
CA ALA A 109 -0.28 -18.12 -6.69
C ALA A 109 -0.11 -19.65 -6.62
N GLY A 110 -1.00 -20.37 -5.93
CA GLY A 110 -1.03 -21.83 -5.89
C GLY A 110 -1.60 -22.51 -7.14
N TYR A 111 -2.35 -21.77 -7.98
CA TYR A 111 -2.98 -22.26 -9.21
C TYR A 111 -2.11 -21.89 -10.40
N THR A 112 -1.34 -22.86 -10.89
CA THR A 112 -0.23 -22.59 -11.83
C THR A 112 -0.44 -23.16 -13.22
N ASN A 113 -1.35 -24.13 -13.38
CA ASN A 113 -1.61 -24.78 -14.67
C ASN A 113 -2.82 -24.16 -15.38
N ASN A 114 -2.61 -23.05 -16.10
CA ASN A 114 -3.66 -22.34 -16.83
C ASN A 114 -4.87 -21.93 -15.94
N PRO A 115 -4.64 -21.08 -14.92
CA PRO A 115 -5.67 -20.71 -13.96
C PRO A 115 -6.85 -19.98 -14.63
N GLN A 116 -8.06 -20.46 -14.36
CA GLN A 116 -9.33 -19.89 -14.77
C GLN A 116 -9.98 -19.19 -13.57
N PHE A 117 -10.45 -17.97 -13.77
CA PHE A 117 -11.08 -17.17 -12.72
C PHE A 117 -12.54 -16.92 -13.07
N GLU A 118 -13.41 -17.31 -12.16
CA GLU A 118 -14.85 -17.05 -12.20
C GLU A 118 -15.15 -15.97 -11.16
N CYS A 119 -15.74 -14.87 -11.60
CA CYS A 119 -15.99 -13.74 -10.73
C CYS A 119 -17.49 -13.48 -10.60
N GLU A 120 -17.96 -13.39 -9.37
CA GLU A 120 -19.34 -13.08 -9.03
C GLU A 120 -19.38 -11.71 -8.34
N ALA A 121 -20.06 -10.76 -8.97
CA ALA A 121 -20.25 -9.42 -8.43
C ALA A 121 -21.38 -9.40 -7.41
N LYS A 122 -21.19 -8.72 -6.27
CA LYS A 122 -22.27 -8.35 -5.37
C LYS A 122 -22.37 -6.82 -5.30
N GLY A 123 -23.08 -6.23 -6.27
CA GLY A 123 -23.43 -4.80 -6.26
C GLY A 123 -23.46 -4.12 -7.63
N ASP A 124 -24.35 -3.13 -7.79
CA ASP A 124 -24.59 -2.41 -9.05
C ASP A 124 -23.65 -1.19 -9.27
N ALA A 125 -22.86 -0.85 -8.25
CA ALA A 125 -22.09 0.40 -8.20
C ALA A 125 -20.74 0.38 -8.98
N MET A 126 -20.42 -0.73 -9.65
CA MET A 126 -19.18 -0.90 -10.42
C MET A 126 -19.45 -1.26 -11.89
N SER A 127 -18.83 -0.50 -12.80
CA SER A 127 -19.02 -0.61 -14.23
C SER A 127 -17.87 -1.41 -14.82
N LYS A 128 -18.12 -2.70 -15.04
CA LYS A 128 -17.23 -3.67 -15.68
C LYS A 128 -16.14 -4.26 -14.80
N MET A 129 -16.12 -5.57 -14.89
CA MET A 129 -14.92 -6.37 -14.95
C MET A 129 -14.59 -6.59 -16.43
N SER A 130 -13.45 -6.10 -16.93
CA SER A 130 -12.94 -6.50 -18.24
C SER A 130 -11.69 -7.36 -18.07
N HIS A 131 -11.70 -8.56 -18.63
CA HIS A 131 -10.53 -9.40 -18.76
C HIS A 131 -9.73 -8.95 -19.98
N ASP A 132 -8.43 -8.69 -19.82
CA ASP A 132 -7.55 -8.46 -20.96
C ASP A 132 -7.39 -9.80 -21.72
N THR A 133 -7.93 -9.88 -22.93
CA THR A 133 -7.81 -11.06 -23.82
C THR A 133 -6.45 -11.12 -24.54
N GLY A 134 -5.48 -10.27 -24.13
CA GLY A 134 -4.13 -10.19 -24.68
C GLY A 134 -3.04 -10.88 -23.83
N ALA A 135 -1.81 -10.38 -23.92
CA ALA A 135 -0.61 -10.99 -23.31
C ALA A 135 -0.56 -10.94 -21.76
N ASN A 136 -1.56 -10.34 -21.10
CA ASN A 136 -1.66 -10.19 -19.65
C ASN A 136 -2.71 -11.13 -19.05
N GLU A 137 -2.63 -12.43 -19.37
CA GLU A 137 -3.50 -13.45 -18.77
C GLU A 137 -3.50 -13.33 -17.24
N GLY A 138 -4.66 -13.02 -16.65
CA GLY A 138 -4.84 -12.95 -15.19
C GLY A 138 -4.92 -11.55 -14.59
N GLU A 139 -4.81 -10.48 -15.38
CA GLU A 139 -5.12 -9.12 -14.90
C GLU A 139 -6.60 -8.78 -15.09
N TYR A 140 -7.20 -8.19 -14.06
CA TYR A 140 -8.61 -7.81 -14.03
C TYR A 140 -8.73 -6.33 -13.67
N ILE A 141 -9.48 -5.58 -14.47
CA ILE A 141 -9.75 -4.17 -14.23
C ILE A 141 -11.12 -4.03 -13.59
N PHE A 142 -11.15 -3.35 -12.44
CA PHE A 142 -12.34 -2.99 -11.70
C PHE A 142 -12.52 -1.49 -11.79
N THR A 143 -13.70 -1.02 -12.20
CA THR A 143 -13.98 0.42 -12.38
C THR A 143 -15.24 0.81 -11.62
N ALA A 144 -15.14 1.85 -10.79
CA ALA A 144 -16.29 2.43 -10.12
C ALA A 144 -17.20 3.16 -11.13
N ASN A 145 -18.52 3.12 -10.95
CA ASN A 145 -19.43 3.90 -11.80
C ASN A 145 -19.13 5.41 -11.68
N GLU A 146 -19.45 6.18 -12.72
CA GLU A 146 -19.32 7.65 -12.68
C GLU A 146 -20.25 8.31 -11.64
N ASP A 147 -21.34 7.63 -11.28
CA ASP A 147 -22.38 8.08 -10.36
C ASP A 147 -22.42 7.29 -9.04
N CYS A 148 -21.36 6.53 -8.70
CA CYS A 148 -21.36 5.77 -7.44
C CYS A 148 -21.31 6.70 -6.22
N GLY A 149 -22.16 6.44 -5.22
CA GLY A 149 -22.05 7.03 -3.89
C GLY A 149 -21.01 6.31 -3.02
N LYS A 150 -20.96 6.66 -1.73
CA LYS A 150 -20.21 5.88 -0.75
C LYS A 150 -20.83 4.49 -0.59
N ALA A 151 -20.04 3.44 -0.82
CA ALA A 151 -20.53 2.07 -0.73
C ALA A 151 -19.40 1.08 -0.47
N LEU A 152 -19.72 -0.03 0.18
CA LEU A 152 -18.89 -1.22 0.24
C LEU A 152 -19.43 -2.22 -0.78
N VAL A 153 -18.55 -2.70 -1.66
CA VAL A 153 -18.88 -3.64 -2.73
C VAL A 153 -17.94 -4.82 -2.65
N ASP A 154 -18.50 -6.02 -2.73
CA ASP A 154 -17.73 -7.26 -2.65
C ASP A 154 -17.74 -7.97 -4.00
N TYR A 155 -16.55 -8.44 -4.39
CA TYR A 155 -16.39 -9.35 -5.52
C TYR A 155 -15.81 -10.66 -5.04
N THR A 156 -16.56 -11.73 -5.27
CA THR A 156 -16.08 -13.08 -4.97
C THR A 156 -15.43 -13.64 -6.23
N VAL A 157 -14.14 -14.01 -6.12
CA VAL A 157 -13.39 -14.61 -7.21
C VAL A 157 -13.07 -16.05 -6.83
N LYS A 158 -13.56 -16.97 -7.64
CA LYS A 158 -13.24 -18.39 -7.56
C LYS A 158 -12.19 -18.72 -8.61
N VAL A 159 -11.16 -19.45 -8.22
CA VAL A 159 -10.14 -19.97 -9.13
C VAL A 159 -10.23 -21.49 -9.24
N SER A 160 -9.99 -21.97 -10.46
CA SER A 160 -9.67 -23.35 -10.79
C SER A 160 -8.49 -23.38 -11.75
N ASP A 161 -7.86 -24.53 -11.96
CA ASP A 161 -6.82 -24.72 -12.95
C ASP A 161 -6.98 -26.07 -13.66
N ASP A 162 -6.18 -26.30 -14.71
CA ASP A 162 -6.27 -27.51 -15.54
C ASP A 162 -5.81 -28.78 -14.80
N ASP A 163 -5.28 -28.65 -13.58
CA ASP A 163 -5.04 -29.79 -12.71
C ASP A 163 -6.37 -30.42 -12.23
N ASN A 164 -7.45 -29.65 -12.18
CA ASN A 164 -8.80 -30.09 -11.83
C ASN A 164 -8.89 -30.78 -10.44
N ILE A 165 -8.00 -30.45 -9.51
CA ILE A 165 -7.93 -31.07 -8.17
C ILE A 165 -8.79 -30.33 -7.14
N SER A 166 -8.77 -29.00 -7.17
CA SER A 166 -9.44 -28.17 -6.17
C SER A 166 -9.83 -26.82 -6.73
N THR A 167 -10.66 -26.10 -5.98
CA THR A 167 -11.00 -24.70 -6.25
C THR A 167 -10.81 -23.88 -4.98
N TYR A 168 -10.52 -22.60 -5.12
CA TYR A 168 -10.42 -21.67 -3.99
C TYR A 168 -11.19 -20.41 -4.30
N THR A 169 -11.84 -19.86 -3.29
CA THR A 169 -12.66 -18.65 -3.40
C THR A 169 -12.12 -17.60 -2.46
N ARG A 170 -11.96 -16.38 -2.96
CA ARG A 170 -11.52 -15.21 -2.20
C ARG A 170 -12.46 -14.03 -2.46
N THR A 171 -12.72 -13.23 -1.44
CA THR A 171 -13.44 -11.97 -1.58
C THR A 171 -12.45 -10.82 -1.76
N PHE A 172 -12.81 -9.89 -2.63
CA PHE A 172 -12.13 -8.62 -2.84
C PHE A 172 -13.10 -7.52 -2.48
N HIS A 173 -12.72 -6.69 -1.51
CA HIS A 173 -13.55 -5.60 -1.03
C HIS A 173 -13.20 -4.29 -1.72
N PHE A 174 -14.23 -3.50 -2.03
CA PHE A 174 -14.08 -2.18 -2.62
C PHE A 174 -14.86 -1.17 -1.80
N TYR A 175 -14.18 -0.18 -1.24
CA TYR A 175 -14.81 1.03 -0.74
C TYR A 175 -14.88 2.05 -1.88
N LEU A 176 -16.09 2.31 -2.36
CA LEU A 176 -16.37 3.36 -3.32
C LEU A 176 -16.60 4.67 -2.58
N THR A 177 -16.03 5.76 -3.07
CA THR A 177 -16.23 7.11 -2.52
C THR A 177 -16.72 8.06 -3.61
N ASP A 178 -17.58 8.99 -3.22
CA ASP A 178 -18.10 10.08 -4.05
C ASP A 178 -17.06 11.17 -4.35
N GLY A 179 -15.79 10.91 -4.05
CA GLY A 179 -14.70 11.88 -4.20
C GLY A 179 -14.53 12.81 -3.01
N SER A 180 -15.43 12.76 -2.01
CA SER A 180 -15.23 13.41 -0.72
C SER A 180 -14.02 12.76 -0.04
N ALA A 181 -12.97 13.54 0.14
CA ALA A 181 -11.71 13.07 0.69
C ALA A 181 -11.93 12.51 2.10
N THR A 182 -11.79 11.18 2.26
CA THR A 182 -11.72 10.56 3.59
C THR A 182 -10.34 9.94 3.88
N GLY A 183 -9.53 9.55 2.89
CA GLY A 183 -8.24 8.85 3.12
C GLY A 183 -6.98 9.59 2.64
N ILE A 184 -5.82 9.13 3.16
CA ILE A 184 -4.46 9.63 2.91
C ILE A 184 -4.26 10.02 1.44
N GLN A 185 -4.12 11.34 1.19
CA GLN A 185 -3.89 11.92 -0.14
C GLN A 185 -2.54 11.54 -0.77
N ASN A 186 -1.67 10.90 0.00
CA ASN A 186 -0.32 10.57 -0.38
C ASN A 186 -0.15 9.04 -0.47
N ILE A 187 -0.84 8.42 -1.43
CA ILE A 187 -0.25 7.25 -2.07
C ILE A 187 1.02 7.80 -2.71
N GLN A 188 2.21 7.44 -2.19
CA GLN A 188 3.43 7.63 -2.95
C GLN A 188 3.30 6.78 -4.22
N SER A 189 2.66 7.34 -5.23
CA SER A 189 2.86 6.93 -6.60
C SER A 189 4.35 7.08 -6.81
N SER A 190 5.01 5.98 -7.19
CA SER A 190 6.38 6.06 -7.66
C SER A 190 6.37 7.07 -8.80
N THR A 191 6.91 8.26 -8.57
CA THR A 191 6.92 9.30 -9.60
C THR A 191 7.63 8.72 -10.81
N ALA A 192 6.89 8.47 -11.90
CA ALA A 192 7.49 7.96 -13.10
C ALA A 192 8.48 8.99 -13.63
N ALA A 193 9.72 8.59 -13.84
CA ALA A 193 10.73 9.45 -14.42
C ALA A 193 10.30 9.88 -15.84
N ASP A 194 10.41 11.17 -16.15
CA ASP A 194 10.19 11.67 -17.52
C ASP A 194 11.48 11.61 -18.35
N SER A 195 12.62 11.48 -17.68
CA SER A 195 13.93 11.53 -18.32
C SER A 195 14.98 10.75 -17.52
N TYR A 196 16.07 10.41 -18.19
CA TYR A 196 17.19 9.67 -17.62
C TYR A 196 18.51 10.27 -18.08
N GLU A 197 19.54 10.13 -17.27
CA GLU A 197 20.90 10.56 -17.59
C GLU A 197 21.92 9.51 -17.13
N VAL A 198 22.90 9.22 -17.97
CA VAL A 198 23.99 8.29 -17.67
C VAL A 198 25.26 9.08 -17.38
N TYR A 199 25.92 8.72 -16.27
CA TYR A 199 27.19 9.29 -15.83
C TYR A 199 28.26 8.19 -15.75
N ASN A 200 29.50 8.51 -16.10
CA ASN A 200 30.63 7.62 -15.86
C ASN A 200 31.11 7.69 -14.40
N ALA A 201 32.06 6.84 -14.01
CA ALA A 201 32.62 6.81 -12.66
C ALA A 201 33.32 8.12 -12.22
N ALA A 202 33.70 8.98 -13.18
CA ALA A 202 34.27 10.30 -12.91
C ALA A 202 33.19 11.38 -12.70
N GLY A 203 31.90 11.03 -12.74
CA GLY A 203 30.78 11.96 -12.57
C GLY A 203 30.47 12.80 -13.80
N ILE A 204 31.00 12.45 -14.96
CA ILE A 204 30.75 13.16 -16.23
C ILE A 204 29.49 12.56 -16.87
N LYS A 205 28.54 13.41 -17.27
CA LYS A 205 27.36 13.00 -18.06
C LYS A 205 27.83 12.53 -19.43
N VAL A 206 27.56 11.26 -19.75
CA VAL A 206 27.96 10.62 -21.01
C VAL A 206 26.80 10.44 -21.99
N ARG A 207 25.55 10.43 -21.50
CA ARG A 207 24.38 10.19 -22.37
C ARG A 207 23.07 10.67 -21.72
N GLU A 208 22.11 11.05 -22.56
CA GLU A 208 20.70 11.20 -22.21
C GLU A 208 19.93 9.91 -22.53
N GLY A 209 19.07 9.48 -21.61
CA GLY A 209 18.38 8.20 -21.64
C GLY A 209 18.96 7.17 -20.65
N LYS A 210 18.39 5.95 -20.68
CA LYS A 210 18.76 4.84 -19.78
C LYS A 210 19.58 3.74 -20.45
N ASN A 211 19.84 3.87 -21.75
CA ASN A 211 20.49 2.84 -22.55
C ASN A 211 22.02 2.95 -22.45
N LEU A 212 22.67 1.81 -22.18
CA LEU A 212 24.12 1.64 -22.03
C LEU A 212 24.82 1.12 -23.31
N ASP A 213 24.06 0.84 -24.38
CA ASP A 213 24.56 0.24 -25.61
C ASP A 213 25.70 1.05 -26.21
N SER A 214 26.72 0.34 -26.66
CA SER A 214 27.93 0.93 -27.29
C SER A 214 28.75 1.85 -26.38
N LEU A 215 28.50 1.86 -25.07
CA LEU A 215 29.42 2.48 -24.12
C LEU A 215 30.58 1.51 -23.80
N PRO A 216 31.81 2.01 -23.60
CA PRO A 216 32.95 1.17 -23.22
C PRO A 216 32.71 0.40 -21.91
N SER A 217 33.37 -0.74 -21.74
CA SER A 217 33.36 -1.49 -20.49
C SER A 217 33.77 -0.59 -19.33
N GLY A 218 33.00 -0.61 -18.24
CA GLY A 218 33.17 0.33 -17.15
C GLY A 218 31.97 0.43 -16.23
N VAL A 219 32.08 1.30 -15.22
CA VAL A 219 31.04 1.56 -14.22
C VAL A 219 30.29 2.83 -14.58
N TYR A 220 28.96 2.73 -14.58
CA TYR A 220 28.04 3.81 -14.90
C TYR A 220 26.99 4.02 -13.81
N ILE A 221 26.51 5.26 -13.71
CA ILE A 221 25.41 5.66 -12.83
C ILE A 221 24.29 6.18 -13.73
N ILE A 222 23.14 5.52 -13.69
CA ILE A 222 21.92 5.98 -14.36
C ILE A 222 21.10 6.75 -13.33
N LYS A 223 20.83 8.02 -13.59
CA LYS A 223 19.91 8.84 -12.80
C LYS A 223 18.57 8.91 -13.50
N ALA A 224 17.50 8.72 -12.75
CA ALA A 224 16.13 8.94 -13.22
C ALA A 224 15.68 10.32 -12.73
N LEU A 225 15.12 11.12 -13.62
CA LEU A 225 14.72 12.49 -13.33
C LEU A 225 13.23 12.70 -13.57
N LYS A 226 12.68 13.66 -12.83
CA LYS A 226 11.35 14.24 -13.03
C LYS A 226 11.47 15.76 -12.94
N ASP A 227 10.99 16.48 -13.95
CA ASP A 227 11.05 17.95 -14.01
C ASP A 227 12.48 18.50 -13.74
N GLY A 228 13.51 17.77 -14.22
CA GLY A 228 14.92 18.11 -14.04
C GLY A 228 15.51 17.80 -12.65
N LYS A 229 14.74 17.21 -11.72
CA LYS A 229 15.23 16.75 -10.41
C LYS A 229 15.45 15.25 -10.40
N VAL A 230 16.57 14.81 -9.80
CA VAL A 230 16.88 13.39 -9.64
C VAL A 230 15.95 12.77 -8.60
N ILE A 231 15.19 11.75 -9.00
CA ILE A 231 14.25 11.03 -8.13
C ILE A 231 14.77 9.63 -7.75
N SER A 232 15.65 9.04 -8.54
CA SER A 232 16.35 7.79 -8.19
C SER A 232 17.67 7.64 -8.94
N SER A 233 18.54 6.74 -8.48
CA SER A 233 19.78 6.41 -9.18
C SER A 233 20.13 4.94 -9.07
N LYS A 234 20.74 4.37 -10.12
CA LYS A 234 21.19 2.98 -10.18
C LYS A 234 22.61 2.91 -10.69
N LYS A 235 23.48 2.21 -9.96
CA LYS A 235 24.85 1.88 -10.39
C LYS A 235 24.83 0.57 -11.18
N THR A 236 25.58 0.53 -12.28
CA THR A 236 25.67 -0.64 -13.16
C THR A 236 27.06 -0.74 -13.77
N CYS A 237 27.42 -1.93 -14.24
CA CYS A 237 28.68 -2.17 -14.94
C CYS A 237 28.40 -2.81 -16.30
N ILE A 238 29.17 -2.37 -17.29
CA ILE A 238 29.28 -3.02 -18.60
C ILE A 238 30.60 -3.78 -18.59
N GLN A 239 30.56 -5.08 -18.87
CA GLN A 239 31.73 -5.93 -19.05
C GLN A 239 32.12 -5.99 -20.51
#